data_AF-A0A0D7BJW8-F1
#
_entry.id   AF-A0A0D7BJW8-F1
#
_cell.length_a   1.000
_cell.length_b   1.000
_cell.length_c   1.000
_cell.angle_alpha   90.00
_cell.angle_beta   90.00
_cell.angle_gamma   90.00
#
_symmetry.space_group_name_H-M   'P 1'
#
loop_
_entity.id
_entity.type
_entity.pdbx_description
1 polymer ?
#
loop_
_entity_poly.entity_id
_entity_poly.type
_entity_poly.pdbx_seq_one_letter_code
_entity_poly.pdbx_strand_id
1 'polypeptide(L)'
;MSNQNVPAVAYAPEHTTIEVAGDMLCSCCFQPADAVVRPLKRCSACLRVSYCSPKCQKSDWILRHKQFCTQFKKVNEHEKHTAKPSNLLELIKQKSIKEQILSTHNSGHPEPCAACSNNIFKKEIVCRVCFQTPYQAATVKSFESCQGCGMARVCSDKCKEALGGVHSPDECAMLRLLRATERVKIDYHLDRKKSSAYEHLMAPTAGPRRRYVPLARYSGLVDFNEDVSREYADTPDISIMYRRLAGTFETSEPMAAEAVGQLSMEAQSIALTIIAGLEASVPDITTRRSLEIHFVGASNREISTRAMLEEVLHQFPALKDLRIHYVGPEADFAEETGHNWACSVCQARGSRRTRALHAVPYHDFLAQNPARRPDLVVALNTGWSEVDTSVWAPTLQAILKLKIPALFTAYSKQEADRERSFQRPDMDFIVDVQPNKWRGVIPIVNIALRDDTDHIAVYSSQYWYIFKGR
;
A
#
# COMPACT_ATOMS: atom_id res chain seq x y z
N MET A 1 25.02 23.61 8.65
CA MET A 1 25.78 22.37 8.93
C MET A 1 25.35 21.32 7.92
N SER A 2 26.30 20.64 7.28
CA SER A 2 26.10 19.83 6.06
C SER A 2 25.12 18.66 6.23
N ASN A 3 24.13 18.59 5.34
CA ASN A 3 23.16 17.50 5.14
C ASN A 3 23.77 16.14 4.69
N GLN A 4 25.06 15.89 4.94
CA GLN A 4 25.79 14.74 4.39
C GLN A 4 25.89 13.52 5.34
N ASN A 5 25.36 13.60 6.57
CA ASN A 5 25.55 12.56 7.60
C ASN A 5 24.27 11.90 8.11
N VAL A 6 23.12 12.12 7.48
CA VAL A 6 21.92 11.33 7.78
C VAL A 6 21.93 10.11 6.85
N PRO A 7 22.14 8.87 7.35
CA PRO A 7 22.00 7.69 6.49
C PRO A 7 20.57 7.60 5.94
N ALA A 8 20.41 6.94 4.79
CA ALA A 8 19.21 6.88 3.94
C ALA A 8 17.96 6.19 4.57
N VAL A 9 17.71 6.42 5.86
CA VAL A 9 16.87 5.61 6.76
C VAL A 9 15.52 6.26 7.04
N ALA A 10 15.20 7.39 6.43
CA ALA A 10 13.94 8.07 6.67
C ALA A 10 12.89 7.64 5.61
N TYR A 11 11.95 6.80 6.06
CA TYR A 11 10.62 6.56 5.46
C TYR A 11 10.53 5.64 4.24
N ALA A 12 10.60 4.33 4.47
CA ALA A 12 9.61 3.45 3.83
C ALA A 12 8.31 3.62 4.65
N PRO A 13 7.20 4.10 4.06
CA PRO A 13 5.97 4.37 4.81
C PRO A 13 5.40 3.12 5.51
N GLU A 14 5.85 1.93 5.12
CA GLU A 14 5.57 0.66 5.79
C GLU A 14 6.79 -0.27 5.72
N HIS A 15 7.10 -0.98 6.81
CA HIS A 15 8.13 -2.01 6.80
C HIS A 15 7.79 -3.10 5.77
N THR A 16 8.67 -3.38 4.82
CA THR A 16 8.50 -4.47 3.84
C THR A 16 8.72 -5.85 4.49
N THR A 17 8.27 -6.92 3.84
CA THR A 17 8.47 -8.28 4.37
C THR A 17 9.95 -8.64 4.43
N ILE A 18 10.72 -8.22 3.41
CA ILE A 18 12.18 -8.39 3.38
C ILE A 18 12.91 -7.57 4.47
N GLU A 19 12.39 -6.40 4.87
CA GLU A 19 12.92 -5.65 6.02
C GLU A 19 12.68 -6.37 7.35
N VAL A 20 11.45 -6.86 7.55
CA VAL A 20 11.04 -7.51 8.79
C VAL A 20 11.71 -8.87 8.97
N ALA A 21 12.04 -9.57 7.88
CA ALA A 21 12.68 -10.87 7.91
C ALA A 21 13.96 -10.89 8.78
N GLY A 22 14.67 -9.76 8.85
CA GLY A 22 15.82 -9.60 9.73
C GLY A 22 17.06 -10.40 9.32
N ASP A 23 17.03 -11.11 8.18
CA ASP A 23 18.17 -11.81 7.58
C ASP A 23 18.37 -11.47 6.09
N MET A 24 17.50 -10.66 5.48
CA MET A 24 17.57 -10.31 4.05
C MET A 24 18.20 -8.94 3.78
N LEU A 25 18.18 -8.02 4.75
CA LEU A 25 18.68 -6.65 4.58
C LEU A 25 19.43 -6.14 5.80
N CYS A 26 20.40 -5.26 5.59
CA CYS A 26 21.00 -4.49 6.67
C CYS A 26 19.99 -3.46 7.21
N SER A 27 19.64 -3.55 8.49
CA SER A 27 18.69 -2.64 9.15
C SER A 27 19.16 -1.18 9.24
N CYS A 28 20.44 -0.90 8.95
CA CYS A 28 20.99 0.44 8.95
C CYS A 28 21.08 1.07 7.55
N CYS A 29 21.52 0.32 6.54
CA CYS A 29 21.83 0.88 5.21
C CYS A 29 21.03 0.24 4.09
N PHE A 30 20.09 -0.66 4.41
CA PHE A 30 19.22 -1.38 3.48
C PHE A 30 19.96 -2.22 2.42
N GLN A 31 21.29 -2.32 2.51
CA GLN A 31 22.08 -3.19 1.64
C GLN A 31 21.59 -4.64 1.77
N PRO A 32 21.20 -5.28 0.67
CA PRO A 32 20.72 -6.65 0.68
C PRO A 32 21.79 -7.68 1.03
N ALA A 33 21.37 -8.81 1.61
CA ALA A 33 22.26 -9.86 2.09
C ALA A 33 23.11 -10.50 0.98
N ASP A 34 22.59 -10.55 -0.25
CA ASP A 34 23.29 -11.06 -1.44
C ASP A 34 24.23 -10.02 -2.09
N ALA A 35 24.08 -8.74 -1.76
CA ALA A 35 24.92 -7.66 -2.26
C ALA A 35 26.15 -7.37 -1.38
N VAL A 36 26.22 -7.99 -0.19
CA VAL A 36 27.32 -7.79 0.77
C VAL A 36 28.28 -8.96 0.79
N VAL A 37 29.58 -8.67 0.93
CA VAL A 37 30.66 -9.68 0.92
C VAL A 37 30.56 -10.66 2.09
N ARG A 38 30.01 -10.22 3.23
CA ARG A 38 29.92 -11.02 4.46
C ARG A 38 28.46 -11.18 4.86
N PRO A 39 28.06 -12.36 5.37
CA PRO A 39 26.72 -12.57 5.89
C PRO A 39 26.35 -11.52 6.93
N LEU A 40 25.08 -11.08 6.89
CA LEU A 40 24.56 -10.15 7.86
C LEU A 40 24.64 -10.74 9.27
N LYS A 41 25.00 -9.92 10.25
CA LYS A 41 25.10 -10.32 11.66
C LYS A 41 23.94 -9.75 12.44
N ARG A 42 23.22 -10.63 13.14
CA ARG A 42 22.13 -10.24 14.05
C ARG A 42 22.65 -9.44 15.23
N CYS A 43 21.84 -8.50 15.72
CA CYS A 43 22.07 -7.90 17.03
C CYS A 43 22.08 -8.99 18.10
N SER A 44 23.18 -9.14 18.84
CA SER A 44 23.37 -10.19 19.84
C SER A 44 22.39 -10.12 21.02
N ALA A 45 21.76 -8.97 21.24
CA ALA A 45 20.83 -8.77 22.34
C ALA A 45 19.38 -9.15 21.98
N CYS A 46 18.84 -8.63 20.88
CA CYS A 46 17.44 -8.87 20.50
C CYS A 46 17.26 -9.91 19.39
N LEU A 47 18.29 -10.19 18.60
CA LEU A 47 18.27 -11.13 17.47
C LEU A 47 17.26 -10.83 16.34
N ARG A 48 16.55 -9.69 16.38
CA ARG A 48 15.50 -9.32 15.40
C ARG A 48 15.97 -8.47 14.22
N VAL A 49 17.10 -7.80 14.36
CA VAL A 49 17.68 -6.93 13.33
C VAL A 49 19.08 -7.40 12.98
N SER A 50 19.52 -7.13 11.75
CA SER A 50 20.83 -7.56 11.26
C SER A 50 21.59 -6.45 10.54
N TYR A 51 22.92 -6.56 10.55
CA TYR A 51 23.82 -5.55 10.02
C TYR A 51 24.90 -6.16 9.15
N CYS A 52 25.25 -5.47 8.07
CA CYS A 52 26.38 -5.86 7.21
C CYS A 52 27.74 -5.56 7.85
N SER A 53 27.80 -4.68 8.86
CA SER A 53 29.05 -4.30 9.52
C SER A 53 28.84 -3.78 10.95
N PRO A 54 29.88 -3.84 11.81
CA PRO A 54 29.87 -3.18 13.12
C PRO A 54 29.64 -1.66 13.04
N LYS A 55 30.05 -1.02 11.93
CA LYS A 55 29.81 0.40 11.68
C LYS A 55 28.31 0.68 11.54
N CYS A 56 27.61 -0.12 10.70
CA CYS A 56 26.16 -0.05 10.55
C CYS A 56 25.43 -0.30 11.87
N GLN A 57 25.86 -1.29 12.65
CA GLN A 57 25.27 -1.57 13.97
C GLN A 57 25.41 -0.37 14.92
N LYS A 58 26.61 0.24 15.02
CA LYS A 58 26.84 1.41 15.89
C LYS A 58 26.03 2.62 15.44
N SER A 59 25.93 2.84 14.12
CA SER A 59 25.15 3.95 13.56
C SER A 59 23.66 3.79 13.90
N ASP A 60 23.08 2.62 13.61
CA ASP A 60 21.67 2.34 13.90
C ASP A 60 21.39 2.34 15.41
N TRP A 61 22.34 1.90 16.25
CA TRP A 61 22.22 1.98 17.71
C TRP A 61 22.00 3.41 18.21
N ILE A 62 22.79 4.37 17.70
CA ILE A 62 22.69 5.78 18.07
C ILE A 62 21.41 6.40 17.51
N LEU A 63 21.03 6.04 16.28
CA LEU A 63 19.89 6.63 15.59
C LEU A 63 18.54 6.17 16.16
N ARG A 64 18.37 4.87 16.40
CA ARG A 64 17.05 4.30 16.77
C ARG A 64 17.09 2.97 17.52
N HIS A 65 17.99 2.05 17.17
CA HIS A 65 17.88 0.66 17.63
C HIS A 65 17.98 0.50 19.15
N LYS A 66 18.73 1.37 19.84
CA LYS A 66 18.85 1.33 21.32
C LYS A 66 17.49 1.31 22.01
N GLN A 67 16.52 2.06 21.50
CA GLN A 67 15.19 2.19 22.08
C GLN A 67 14.36 0.90 21.85
N PHE A 68 14.44 0.34 20.65
CA PHE A 68 13.66 -0.84 20.26
C PHE A 68 14.27 -2.17 20.68
N CYS A 69 15.58 -2.22 20.85
CA CYS A 69 16.27 -3.43 21.29
C CYS A 69 15.68 -3.96 22.61
N THR A 70 15.37 -3.06 23.55
CA THR A 70 14.76 -3.42 24.85
C THR A 70 13.35 -3.98 24.67
N GLN A 71 12.52 -3.36 23.82
CA GLN A 71 11.16 -3.85 23.60
C GLN A 71 11.14 -5.18 22.85
N PHE A 72 11.98 -5.34 21.83
CA PHE A 72 12.15 -6.61 21.15
C PHE A 72 12.59 -7.73 22.08
N LYS A 73 13.41 -7.44 23.10
CA LYS A 73 13.73 -8.43 24.14
C LYS A 73 12.50 -8.83 24.96
N LYS A 74 11.62 -7.89 25.34
CA LYS A 74 10.36 -8.22 26.04
C LYS A 74 9.44 -9.08 25.17
N VAL A 75 9.32 -8.74 23.89
CA VAL A 75 8.56 -9.53 22.92
C VAL A 75 9.13 -10.95 22.80
N ASN A 76 10.45 -11.10 22.68
CA ASN A 76 11.09 -12.41 22.67
C ASN A 76 10.81 -13.21 23.94
N GLU A 77 10.85 -12.55 25.10
CA GLU A 77 10.60 -13.21 26.38
C GLU A 77 9.15 -13.68 26.51
N HIS A 78 8.19 -12.88 26.02
CA HIS A 78 6.81 -13.29 25.90
C HIS A 78 6.63 -14.48 24.95
N GLU A 79 7.27 -14.45 23.77
CA GLU A 79 7.19 -15.54 22.80
C GLU A 79 7.75 -16.86 23.34
N LYS A 80 8.84 -16.87 24.11
CA LYS A 80 9.37 -18.10 24.73
C LYS A 80 8.35 -18.81 25.62
N HIS A 81 7.47 -18.06 26.27
CA HIS A 81 6.43 -18.59 27.15
C HIS A 81 5.08 -18.81 26.44
N THR A 82 5.01 -18.47 25.16
CA THR A 82 3.80 -18.57 24.35
C THR A 82 3.87 -19.83 23.50
N ALA A 83 2.88 -20.71 23.68
CA ALA A 83 2.77 -21.93 22.87
C ALA A 83 2.62 -21.59 21.37
N LYS A 84 3.07 -22.50 20.50
CA LYS A 84 2.87 -22.36 19.06
C LYS A 84 1.37 -22.23 18.75
N PRO A 85 0.96 -21.35 17.83
CA PRO A 85 -0.45 -21.24 17.45
C PRO A 85 -0.97 -22.56 16.87
N SER A 86 -2.17 -22.94 17.29
CA SER A 86 -2.89 -24.10 16.73
C SER A 86 -3.61 -23.78 15.42
N ASN A 87 -3.94 -22.50 15.20
CA ASN A 87 -4.67 -22.01 14.04
C ASN A 87 -4.37 -20.53 13.77
N LEU A 88 -4.94 -20.02 12.67
CA LEU A 88 -4.75 -18.66 12.21
C LEU A 88 -5.24 -17.60 13.21
N LEU A 89 -6.42 -17.81 13.81
CA LEU A 89 -7.01 -16.87 14.74
C LEU A 89 -6.15 -16.71 16.00
N GLU A 90 -5.60 -17.81 16.49
CA GLU A 90 -4.66 -17.79 17.61
C GLU A 90 -3.38 -17.03 17.25
N LEU A 91 -2.83 -17.23 16.04
CA LEU A 91 -1.67 -16.49 15.57
C LEU A 91 -1.95 -14.98 15.49
N ILE A 92 -3.11 -14.57 14.99
CA ILE A 92 -3.52 -13.16 14.91
C ILE A 92 -3.58 -12.55 16.33
N LYS A 93 -4.21 -13.26 17.28
CA LYS A 93 -4.28 -12.82 18.69
C LYS A 93 -2.88 -12.66 19.30
N GLN A 94 -2.00 -13.62 19.08
CA GLN A 94 -0.61 -13.56 19.55
C GLN A 94 0.13 -12.36 18.95
N LYS A 95 -0.08 -12.03 17.66
CA LYS A 95 0.50 -10.84 17.02
C LYS A 95 0.02 -9.55 17.67
N SER A 96 -1.27 -9.41 17.94
CA SER A 96 -1.82 -8.21 18.61
C SER A 96 -1.22 -7.97 20.00
N ILE A 97 -0.94 -9.03 20.77
CA ILE A 97 -0.26 -8.90 22.07
C ILE A 97 1.17 -8.37 21.87
N LYS A 98 1.89 -8.86 20.87
CA LYS A 98 3.25 -8.39 20.56
C LYS A 98 3.28 -6.92 20.13
N GLU A 99 2.28 -6.50 19.35
CA GLU A 99 2.08 -5.09 18.97
C GLU A 99 1.89 -4.21 20.21
N GLN A 100 1.06 -4.64 21.18
CA GLN A 100 0.86 -3.94 22.45
C GLN A 100 2.14 -3.82 23.27
N ILE A 101 2.93 -4.91 23.36
CA ILE A 101 4.22 -4.87 24.08
C ILE A 101 5.15 -3.85 23.43
N LEU A 102 5.21 -3.81 22.09
CA LEU A 102 6.07 -2.88 21.35
C LEU A 102 5.59 -1.43 21.46
N SER A 103 4.27 -1.18 21.49
CA SER A 103 3.67 0.16 21.53
C SER A 103 3.72 0.85 22.90
N THR A 104 3.99 0.12 23.98
CA THR A 104 4.14 0.69 25.34
C THR A 104 5.36 1.63 25.53
N HIS A 105 6.15 1.87 24.48
CA HIS A 105 7.31 2.75 24.52
C HIS A 105 7.00 4.16 23.99
N ASN A 106 6.95 5.14 24.88
CA ASN A 106 6.75 6.53 24.53
C ASN A 106 8.10 7.20 24.22
N SER A 107 8.61 7.03 23.00
CA SER A 107 9.99 7.46 22.65
C SER A 107 10.15 8.96 22.38
N GLY A 108 9.07 9.70 22.09
CA GLY A 108 9.19 11.05 21.51
C GLY A 108 9.99 11.11 20.19
N HIS A 109 10.20 9.97 19.52
CA HIS A 109 10.98 9.84 18.28
C HIS A 109 10.12 9.32 17.12
N PRO A 110 10.51 9.55 15.85
CA PRO A 110 9.68 9.27 14.67
C PRO A 110 9.40 7.78 14.37
N GLU A 111 10.07 6.82 15.02
CA GLU A 111 9.81 5.39 14.80
C GLU A 111 10.07 4.55 16.04
N PRO A 112 9.40 3.37 16.13
CA PRO A 112 8.20 3.03 15.43
C PRO A 112 7.07 3.82 16.10
N CYS A 113 6.40 4.69 15.35
CA CYS A 113 5.10 5.14 15.77
C CYS A 113 4.19 3.90 15.94
N ALA A 114 3.08 4.01 16.66
CA ALA A 114 2.15 2.88 16.86
C ALA A 114 1.73 2.22 15.53
N ALA A 115 1.71 2.96 14.42
CA ALA A 115 1.46 2.42 13.08
C ALA A 115 2.61 1.54 12.54
N CYS A 116 3.87 1.86 12.84
CA CYS A 116 5.03 1.04 12.45
C CYS A 116 5.09 -0.30 13.22
N SER A 117 4.70 -0.33 14.50
CA SER A 117 4.65 -1.58 15.28
C SER A 117 3.65 -2.59 14.72
N ASN A 118 2.51 -2.11 14.20
CA ASN A 118 1.52 -2.96 13.55
C ASN A 118 2.11 -3.67 12.32
N ASN A 119 2.95 -2.99 11.55
CA ASN A 119 3.47 -3.56 10.31
C ASN A 119 4.56 -4.62 10.52
N ILE A 120 5.34 -4.53 11.61
CA ILE A 120 6.40 -5.50 11.92
C ILE A 120 5.83 -6.89 12.18
N PHE A 121 4.84 -7.02 13.06
CA PHE A 121 4.33 -8.35 13.42
C PHE A 121 3.37 -8.93 12.37
N LYS A 122 2.68 -8.09 11.61
CA LYS A 122 1.90 -8.53 10.44
C LYS A 122 2.76 -9.29 9.42
N LYS A 123 3.99 -8.82 9.18
CA LYS A 123 4.96 -9.36 8.20
C LYS A 123 6.06 -10.24 8.80
N GLU A 124 5.93 -10.63 10.08
CA GLU A 124 6.98 -11.41 10.76
C GLU A 124 7.21 -12.79 10.15
N ILE A 125 8.42 -13.32 10.37
CA ILE A 125 8.73 -14.70 10.02
C ILE A 125 7.96 -15.66 10.91
N VAL A 126 7.12 -16.48 10.27
CA VAL A 126 6.46 -17.64 10.85
C VAL A 126 6.70 -18.87 9.98
N CYS A 127 6.71 -20.05 10.60
CA CYS A 127 6.73 -21.29 9.86
C CYS A 127 5.42 -21.42 9.08
N ARG A 128 5.51 -21.64 7.77
CA ARG A 128 4.35 -21.74 6.89
C ARG A 128 3.43 -22.92 7.22
N VAL A 129 3.97 -23.96 7.85
CA VAL A 129 3.24 -25.19 8.19
C VAL A 129 2.66 -25.17 9.60
N CYS A 130 3.42 -24.69 10.58
CA CYS A 130 3.04 -24.82 12.00
C CYS A 130 2.92 -23.49 12.75
N PHE A 131 3.04 -22.36 12.05
CA PHE A 131 2.96 -20.99 12.59
C PHE A 131 3.94 -20.62 13.69
N GLN A 132 4.87 -21.52 14.03
CA GLN A 132 5.92 -21.26 15.01
C GLN A 132 6.82 -20.10 14.55
N THR A 133 7.24 -19.23 15.46
CA THR A 133 8.24 -18.18 15.20
C THR A 133 9.65 -18.67 15.55
N PRO A 134 10.71 -18.01 15.03
CA PRO A 134 12.09 -18.27 15.45
C PRO A 134 12.34 -18.08 16.95
N TYR A 135 11.52 -17.26 17.64
CA TYR A 135 11.75 -16.84 19.03
C TYR A 135 11.01 -17.67 20.06
N GLN A 136 10.12 -18.58 19.63
CA GLN A 136 9.47 -19.58 20.50
C GLN A 136 10.39 -20.76 20.86
N ALA A 137 11.52 -20.94 20.16
CA ALA A 137 12.47 -22.01 20.44
C ALA A 137 13.45 -21.63 21.56
N ALA A 138 13.91 -22.62 22.35
CA ALA A 138 14.91 -22.43 23.41
C ALA A 138 16.21 -21.79 22.91
N THR A 139 16.57 -22.07 21.65
CA THR A 139 17.60 -21.35 20.91
C THR A 139 16.99 -20.80 19.64
N VAL A 140 17.15 -19.50 19.38
CA VAL A 140 16.65 -18.87 18.16
C VAL A 140 17.33 -19.50 16.94
N LYS A 141 16.55 -20.22 16.14
CA LYS A 141 17.01 -20.87 14.90
C LYS A 141 16.60 -20.03 13.70
N SER A 142 17.48 -19.96 12.69
CA SER A 142 17.06 -19.47 11.38
C SER A 142 16.12 -20.48 10.73
N PHE A 143 15.07 -20.01 10.09
CA PHE A 143 14.18 -20.87 9.30
C PHE A 143 14.70 -20.96 7.87
N GLU A 144 14.56 -22.13 7.27
CA GLU A 144 14.90 -22.32 5.87
C GLU A 144 13.87 -21.62 4.99
N SER A 145 14.34 -20.89 3.98
CA SER A 145 13.49 -20.29 2.96
C SER A 145 13.09 -21.31 1.90
N CYS A 146 11.87 -21.19 1.38
CA CYS A 146 11.46 -21.87 0.17
C CYS A 146 12.40 -21.47 -0.98
N GLN A 147 12.95 -22.46 -1.69
CA GLN A 147 13.89 -22.24 -2.79
C GLN A 147 13.24 -21.58 -4.02
N GLY A 148 11.91 -21.69 -4.17
CA GLY A 148 11.17 -21.09 -5.28
C GLY A 148 10.93 -19.60 -5.12
N CYS A 149 10.38 -19.18 -3.97
CA CYS A 149 9.98 -17.79 -3.72
C CYS A 149 10.96 -17.00 -2.83
N GLY A 150 11.80 -17.68 -2.04
CA GLY A 150 12.69 -17.05 -1.08
C GLY A 150 12.00 -16.42 0.14
N MET A 151 10.67 -16.32 0.17
CA MET A 151 9.90 -15.67 1.24
C MET A 151 9.30 -16.64 2.26
N ALA A 152 8.60 -17.68 1.80
CA ALA A 152 7.98 -18.67 2.70
C ALA A 152 9.06 -19.37 3.53
N ARG A 153 8.81 -19.57 4.82
CA ARG A 153 9.80 -20.12 5.77
C ARG A 153 9.31 -21.41 6.42
N VAL A 154 10.22 -22.35 6.69
CA VAL A 154 9.95 -23.59 7.43
C VAL A 154 10.96 -23.77 8.58
N CYS A 155 10.49 -24.29 9.71
CA CYS A 155 11.29 -24.38 10.93
C CYS A 155 12.07 -25.70 11.10
N SER A 156 11.79 -26.72 10.29
CA SER A 156 12.33 -28.08 10.41
C SER A 156 12.15 -28.88 9.12
N ASP A 157 12.91 -29.97 8.98
CA ASP A 157 12.78 -30.90 7.84
C ASP A 157 11.37 -31.48 7.72
N LYS A 158 10.74 -31.83 8.84
CA LYS A 158 9.33 -32.26 8.87
C LYS A 158 8.38 -31.21 8.28
N CYS A 159 8.58 -29.93 8.60
CA CYS A 159 7.77 -28.86 8.01
C CYS A 159 8.14 -28.59 6.55
N LYS A 160 9.38 -28.85 6.15
CA LYS A 160 9.80 -28.76 4.75
C LYS A 160 9.09 -29.79 3.88
N GLU A 161 8.99 -31.03 4.35
CA GLU A 161 8.25 -32.10 3.68
C GLU A 161 6.75 -31.79 3.57
N ALA A 162 6.15 -31.20 4.61
CA ALA A 162 4.73 -30.83 4.62
C ALA A 162 4.40 -29.52 3.88
N LEU A 163 5.41 -28.77 3.42
CA LEU A 163 5.21 -27.44 2.84
C LEU A 163 4.29 -27.47 1.60
N GLY A 164 4.42 -28.49 0.76
CA GLY A 164 3.63 -28.62 -0.48
C GLY A 164 2.11 -28.70 -0.25
N GLY A 165 1.65 -29.07 0.94
CA GLY A 165 0.23 -29.10 1.29
C GLY A 165 -0.37 -27.74 1.65
N VAL A 166 0.45 -26.73 1.94
CA VAL A 166 -0.01 -25.40 2.44
C VAL A 166 0.65 -24.22 1.73
N HIS A 167 1.44 -24.50 0.71
CA HIS A 167 2.16 -23.52 -0.10
C HIS A 167 2.12 -23.98 -1.57
N SER A 168 1.06 -23.60 -2.26
CA SER A 168 0.81 -24.01 -3.64
C SER A 168 1.82 -23.40 -4.61
N PRO A 169 1.97 -23.95 -5.83
CA PRO A 169 2.79 -23.34 -6.88
C PRO A 169 2.41 -21.88 -7.18
N ASP A 170 1.10 -21.58 -7.21
CA ASP A 170 0.61 -20.22 -7.44
C ASP A 170 0.98 -19.27 -6.32
N GLU A 171 0.86 -19.72 -5.06
CA GLU A 171 1.31 -18.96 -3.90
C GLU A 171 2.82 -18.70 -3.95
N CYS A 172 3.60 -19.71 -4.34
CA CYS A 172 5.03 -19.60 -4.51
C CYS A 172 5.40 -18.57 -5.59
N ALA A 173 4.75 -18.61 -6.75
CA ALA A 173 4.96 -17.63 -7.82
C ALA A 173 4.60 -16.21 -7.37
N MET A 174 3.47 -16.04 -6.69
CA MET A 174 3.02 -14.75 -6.15
C MET A 174 4.03 -14.17 -5.14
N LEU A 175 4.50 -14.98 -4.18
CA LEU A 175 5.50 -14.53 -3.21
C LEU A 175 6.86 -14.27 -3.87
N ARG A 176 7.24 -15.02 -4.89
CA ARG A 176 8.49 -14.78 -5.63
C ARG A 176 8.47 -13.40 -6.28
N LEU A 177 7.36 -13.06 -6.93
CA LEU A 177 7.20 -11.76 -7.56
C LEU A 177 7.07 -10.64 -6.51
N LEU A 178 6.39 -10.86 -5.38
CA LEU A 178 6.40 -9.90 -4.26
C LEU A 178 7.82 -9.62 -3.76
N ARG A 179 8.66 -10.64 -3.58
CA ARG A 179 10.07 -10.48 -3.17
C ARG A 179 10.83 -9.62 -4.18
N ALA A 180 10.68 -9.91 -5.47
CA ALA A 180 11.32 -9.13 -6.53
C ALA A 180 10.84 -7.66 -6.52
N THR A 181 9.54 -7.44 -6.34
CA THR A 181 8.94 -6.10 -6.23
C THR A 181 9.47 -5.34 -5.02
N GLU A 182 9.52 -5.96 -3.84
CA GLU A 182 10.13 -5.33 -2.65
C GLU A 182 11.63 -5.08 -2.86
N ARG A 183 12.35 -5.99 -3.53
CA ARG A 183 13.78 -5.83 -3.85
C ARG A 183 14.05 -4.65 -4.80
N VAL A 184 13.31 -4.54 -5.89
CA VAL A 184 13.44 -3.42 -6.84
C VAL A 184 13.17 -2.07 -6.17
N LYS A 185 12.17 -1.99 -5.27
CA LYS A 185 11.93 -0.77 -4.48
C LYS A 185 13.17 -0.35 -3.67
N ILE A 186 13.88 -1.32 -3.09
CA ILE A 186 15.09 -1.08 -2.31
C ILE A 186 16.25 -0.69 -3.19
N ASP A 187 16.51 -1.43 -4.26
CA ASP A 187 17.60 -1.13 -5.18
C ASP A 187 17.42 0.26 -5.81
N TYR A 188 16.17 0.62 -6.14
CA TYR A 188 15.81 1.96 -6.60
C TYR A 188 16.14 3.05 -5.57
N HIS A 189 15.79 2.82 -4.31
CA HIS A 189 16.10 3.75 -3.21
C HIS A 189 17.61 3.91 -3.00
N LEU A 190 18.35 2.80 -3.04
CA LEU A 190 19.81 2.78 -2.87
C LEU A 190 20.55 3.47 -4.01
N ASP A 191 20.13 3.26 -5.27
CA ASP A 191 20.69 3.88 -6.47
C ASP A 191 20.50 5.40 -6.47
N ARG A 192 19.25 5.84 -6.29
CA ARG A 192 18.88 7.25 -6.47
C ARG A 192 19.26 8.14 -5.29
N LYS A 193 19.53 7.56 -4.11
CA LYS A 193 19.70 8.28 -2.83
C LYS A 193 18.58 9.28 -2.54
N LYS A 194 17.42 9.12 -3.18
CA LYS A 194 16.25 9.97 -3.02
C LYS A 194 15.29 9.27 -2.08
N SER A 195 15.13 9.86 -0.90
CA SER A 195 14.11 9.50 0.07
C SER A 195 12.70 9.66 -0.54
N SER A 196 11.85 8.67 -0.30
CA SER A 196 10.38 8.66 -0.39
C SER A 196 9.64 8.90 -1.71
N ALA A 197 10.29 9.32 -2.80
CA ALA A 197 9.58 9.59 -4.06
C ALA A 197 9.44 8.34 -4.95
N TYR A 198 8.58 7.39 -4.54
CA TYR A 198 7.99 6.42 -5.48
C TYR A 198 7.24 7.13 -6.63
N GLU A 199 7.00 8.45 -6.51
CA GLU A 199 6.46 9.33 -7.55
C GLU A 199 7.15 9.16 -8.91
N HIS A 200 8.43 8.79 -8.96
CA HIS A 200 9.14 8.53 -10.22
C HIS A 200 8.77 7.21 -10.91
N LEU A 201 8.16 6.26 -10.19
CA LEU A 201 7.51 5.06 -10.74
C LEU A 201 6.05 5.35 -11.13
N MET A 202 5.47 6.42 -10.58
CA MET A 202 4.10 6.86 -10.84
C MET A 202 4.07 7.83 -12.01
N ALA A 203 4.19 7.29 -13.22
CA ALA A 203 4.04 8.06 -14.45
C ALA A 203 2.63 7.86 -15.01
N PRO A 204 1.77 8.90 -15.01
CA PRO A 204 0.56 8.88 -15.80
C PRO A 204 0.88 8.73 -17.29
N THR A 205 -0.14 8.43 -18.08
CA THR A 205 -0.10 8.46 -19.54
C THR A 205 0.46 9.78 -20.05
N ALA A 206 1.13 9.77 -21.21
CA ALA A 206 1.92 10.92 -21.69
C ALA A 206 1.08 12.19 -21.95
N GLY A 207 -0.22 12.06 -22.10
CA GLY A 207 -1.15 13.17 -22.24
C GLY A 207 -2.59 12.67 -22.32
N PRO A 208 -3.56 13.57 -22.60
CA PRO A 208 -4.94 13.16 -22.69
C PRO A 208 -5.26 12.38 -23.97
N ARG A 209 -6.18 11.42 -23.83
CA ARG A 209 -6.64 10.60 -24.94
C ARG A 209 -7.23 11.47 -26.05
N ARG A 210 -7.06 11.01 -27.29
CA ARG A 210 -7.62 11.70 -28.48
C ARG A 210 -9.14 11.64 -28.48
N ARG A 211 -9.69 10.55 -27.96
CA ARG A 211 -11.13 10.30 -27.78
C ARG A 211 -11.38 9.54 -26.49
N TYR A 212 -12.57 9.72 -25.92
CA TYR A 212 -13.02 8.90 -24.79
C TYR A 212 -13.18 7.44 -25.23
N VAL A 213 -12.68 6.51 -24.40
CA VAL A 213 -12.88 5.07 -24.55
C VAL A 213 -13.25 4.51 -23.18
N PRO A 214 -14.46 3.95 -22.98
CA PRO A 214 -14.90 3.45 -21.68
C PRO A 214 -13.98 2.38 -21.11
N LEU A 215 -13.76 2.40 -19.79
CA LEU A 215 -12.97 1.37 -19.11
C LEU A 215 -13.59 -0.03 -19.23
N ALA A 216 -14.90 -0.12 -19.42
CA ALA A 216 -15.61 -1.39 -19.65
C ALA A 216 -15.09 -2.17 -20.88
N ARG A 217 -14.42 -1.51 -21.84
CA ARG A 217 -13.81 -2.15 -23.01
C ARG A 217 -12.65 -3.09 -22.64
N TYR A 218 -11.97 -2.83 -21.53
CA TYR A 218 -10.77 -3.55 -21.14
C TYR A 218 -11.09 -4.70 -20.19
N SER A 219 -10.36 -5.80 -20.34
CA SER A 219 -10.41 -6.95 -19.43
C SER A 219 -9.74 -6.67 -18.08
N GLY A 220 -8.75 -5.76 -18.04
CA GLY A 220 -8.05 -5.33 -16.82
C GLY A 220 -6.87 -4.40 -17.11
N LEU A 221 -6.00 -4.22 -16.12
CA LEU A 221 -4.82 -3.32 -16.19
C LEU A 221 -3.86 -3.62 -17.34
N VAL A 222 -3.60 -4.90 -17.62
CA VAL A 222 -2.67 -5.30 -18.70
C VAL A 222 -3.19 -4.86 -20.07
N ASP A 223 -4.44 -5.22 -20.39
CA ASP A 223 -5.12 -4.86 -21.64
C ASP A 223 -5.26 -3.33 -21.80
N PHE A 224 -5.60 -2.63 -20.72
CA PHE A 224 -5.60 -1.16 -20.69
C PHE A 224 -4.23 -0.59 -21.06
N ASN A 225 -3.16 -1.08 -20.43
CA ASN A 225 -1.80 -0.58 -20.66
C ASN A 225 -1.31 -0.89 -22.08
N GLU A 226 -1.63 -2.06 -22.64
CA GLU A 226 -1.32 -2.39 -24.03
C GLU A 226 -2.01 -1.46 -25.02
N ASP A 227 -3.29 -1.13 -24.79
CA ASP A 227 -4.05 -0.24 -25.66
C ASP A 227 -3.56 1.21 -25.62
N VAL A 228 -3.36 1.73 -24.41
CA VAL A 228 -2.77 3.05 -24.18
C VAL A 228 -1.40 3.15 -24.86
N SER A 229 -0.57 2.11 -24.77
CA SER A 229 0.76 2.10 -25.39
C SER A 229 0.70 2.22 -26.92
N ARG A 230 -0.33 1.67 -27.56
CA ARG A 230 -0.55 1.81 -29.02
C ARG A 230 -1.04 3.21 -29.42
N GLU A 231 -1.79 3.89 -28.56
CA GLU A 231 -2.33 5.23 -28.86
C GLU A 231 -1.23 6.31 -28.91
N TYR A 232 -0.14 6.13 -28.15
CA TYR A 232 0.93 7.13 -27.97
C TYR A 232 2.26 6.77 -28.65
N ALA A 233 2.23 6.06 -29.79
CA ALA A 233 3.40 5.52 -30.51
C ALA A 233 4.56 6.50 -30.78
N ASP A 234 4.32 7.83 -30.75
CA ASP A 234 5.32 8.89 -30.98
C ASP A 234 6.02 9.40 -29.69
N THR A 235 5.63 8.89 -28.52
CA THR A 235 6.25 9.21 -27.22
C THR A 235 7.01 7.99 -26.68
N PRO A 236 8.05 8.15 -25.83
CA PRO A 236 8.70 7.02 -25.20
C PRO A 236 7.65 6.22 -24.41
N ASP A 237 7.28 5.09 -25.01
CA ASP A 237 6.26 4.15 -24.55
C ASP A 237 6.40 3.91 -23.04
N ILE A 238 5.27 3.84 -22.33
CA ILE A 238 5.25 3.60 -20.89
C ILE A 238 6.00 2.29 -20.55
N SER A 239 5.89 1.30 -21.43
CA SER A 239 6.66 0.06 -21.40
C SER A 239 8.13 0.24 -21.80
N ILE A 240 8.51 1.24 -22.61
CA ILE A 240 9.93 1.61 -22.82
C ILE A 240 10.50 2.25 -21.56
N MET A 241 9.77 3.15 -20.89
CA MET A 241 10.23 3.74 -19.61
C MET A 241 10.38 2.67 -18.54
N TYR A 242 9.40 1.76 -18.42
CA TYR A 242 9.48 0.64 -17.51
C TYR A 242 10.57 -0.35 -17.86
N ARG A 243 10.80 -0.66 -19.15
CA ARG A 243 11.93 -1.50 -19.58
C ARG A 243 13.28 -0.87 -19.29
N ARG A 244 13.44 0.44 -19.53
CA ARG A 244 14.67 1.16 -19.19
C ARG A 244 14.94 1.13 -17.68
N LEU A 245 13.89 1.30 -16.88
CA LEU A 245 14.01 1.23 -15.43
C LEU A 245 14.24 -0.20 -14.93
N ALA A 246 13.61 -1.18 -15.54
CA ALA A 246 13.86 -2.58 -15.23
C ALA A 246 15.32 -2.96 -15.53
N GLY A 247 15.84 -2.52 -16.68
CA GLY A 247 17.22 -2.75 -17.09
C GLY A 247 18.28 -2.22 -16.12
N THR A 248 17.96 -1.22 -15.28
CA THR A 248 18.90 -0.76 -14.23
C THR A 248 19.02 -1.75 -13.06
N PHE A 249 18.09 -2.68 -12.92
CA PHE A 249 18.01 -3.64 -11.80
C PHE A 249 18.12 -5.11 -12.22
N GLU A 250 18.16 -5.43 -13.52
CA GLU A 250 18.24 -6.81 -14.01
C GLU A 250 19.47 -7.58 -13.49
N THR A 251 20.56 -6.87 -13.18
CA THR A 251 21.77 -7.49 -12.61
C THR A 251 21.61 -7.90 -11.16
N SER A 252 20.78 -7.21 -10.37
CA SER A 252 20.52 -7.50 -8.95
C SER A 252 19.26 -8.32 -8.73
N GLU A 253 18.28 -8.25 -9.63
CA GLU A 253 17.00 -8.97 -9.55
C GLU A 253 16.57 -9.45 -10.94
N PRO A 254 16.64 -10.77 -11.23
CA PRO A 254 16.25 -11.33 -12.53
C PRO A 254 14.80 -11.06 -12.94
N MET A 255 13.90 -10.80 -11.98
CA MET A 255 12.49 -10.47 -12.25
C MET A 255 12.22 -8.96 -12.23
N ALA A 256 13.24 -8.13 -12.48
CA ALA A 256 13.11 -6.67 -12.42
C ALA A 256 12.03 -6.12 -13.35
N ALA A 257 11.84 -6.70 -14.54
CA ALA A 257 10.83 -6.26 -15.50
C ALA A 257 9.40 -6.47 -14.98
N GLU A 258 9.10 -7.65 -14.45
CA GLU A 258 7.82 -8.00 -13.85
C GLU A 258 7.56 -7.19 -12.59
N ALA A 259 8.59 -6.99 -11.76
CA ALA A 259 8.53 -6.18 -10.56
C ALA A 259 8.20 -4.71 -10.87
N VAL A 260 8.91 -4.10 -11.84
CA VAL A 260 8.59 -2.74 -12.30
C VAL A 260 7.18 -2.68 -12.87
N GLY A 261 6.77 -3.67 -13.68
CA GLY A 261 5.40 -3.77 -14.19
C GLY A 261 4.35 -3.78 -13.08
N GLN A 262 4.57 -4.54 -12.00
CA GLN A 262 3.68 -4.54 -10.83
C GLN A 262 3.62 -3.17 -10.14
N LEU A 263 4.75 -2.51 -9.94
CA LEU A 263 4.80 -1.18 -9.30
C LEU A 263 3.99 -0.15 -10.09
N SER A 264 4.11 -0.20 -11.42
CA SER A 264 3.40 0.67 -12.33
C SER A 264 1.89 0.45 -12.30
N MET A 265 1.46 -0.81 -12.37
CA MET A 265 0.05 -1.18 -12.29
C MET A 265 -0.56 -0.85 -10.92
N GLU A 266 0.19 -1.04 -9.83
CA GLU A 266 -0.25 -0.66 -8.48
C GLU A 266 -0.54 0.84 -8.39
N ALA A 267 0.34 1.68 -8.97
CA ALA A 267 0.15 3.12 -8.99
C ALA A 267 -1.13 3.55 -9.73
N GLN A 268 -1.52 2.82 -10.77
CA GLN A 268 -2.72 3.14 -11.57
C GLN A 268 -4.03 2.75 -10.88
N SER A 269 -4.00 1.82 -9.93
CA SER A 269 -5.21 1.20 -9.35
C SER A 269 -6.22 2.24 -8.82
N ILE A 270 -5.76 3.21 -8.03
CA ILE A 270 -6.64 4.22 -7.44
C ILE A 270 -7.30 5.09 -8.51
N ALA A 271 -6.52 5.59 -9.47
CA ALA A 271 -7.02 6.48 -10.50
C ALA A 271 -8.04 5.76 -11.42
N LEU A 272 -7.75 4.52 -11.82
CA LEU A 272 -8.66 3.73 -12.66
C LEU A 272 -9.91 3.27 -11.91
N THR A 273 -9.81 3.00 -10.61
CA THR A 273 -10.98 2.74 -9.76
C THR A 273 -11.89 3.96 -9.69
N ILE A 274 -11.32 5.16 -9.55
CA ILE A 274 -12.08 6.42 -9.55
C ILE A 274 -12.74 6.67 -10.91
N ILE A 275 -12.00 6.48 -12.00
CA ILE A 275 -12.54 6.61 -13.36
C ILE A 275 -13.70 5.64 -13.56
N ALA A 276 -13.56 4.37 -13.16
CA ALA A 276 -14.63 3.39 -13.24
C ALA A 276 -15.85 3.80 -12.40
N GLY A 277 -15.62 4.39 -11.22
CA GLY A 277 -16.67 5.01 -10.41
C GLY A 277 -17.40 6.13 -11.12
N LEU A 278 -16.67 7.07 -11.70
CA LEU A 278 -17.23 8.19 -12.46
C LEU A 278 -18.06 7.68 -13.65
N GLU A 279 -17.54 6.72 -14.43
CA GLU A 279 -18.28 6.10 -15.55
C GLU A 279 -19.56 5.39 -15.09
N ALA A 280 -19.55 4.76 -13.91
CA ALA A 280 -20.69 4.03 -13.37
C ALA A 280 -21.75 4.92 -12.72
N SER A 281 -21.38 6.09 -12.17
CA SER A 281 -22.27 6.88 -11.31
C SER A 281 -22.52 8.32 -11.74
N VAL A 282 -21.81 8.83 -12.75
CA VAL A 282 -21.95 10.21 -13.25
C VAL A 282 -22.36 10.17 -14.73
N PRO A 283 -23.68 10.21 -15.04
CA PRO A 283 -24.19 9.95 -16.40
C PRO A 283 -23.63 10.88 -17.50
N ASP A 284 -23.31 12.12 -17.16
CA ASP A 284 -22.84 13.15 -18.08
C ASP A 284 -21.31 13.33 -18.10
N ILE A 285 -20.56 12.43 -17.44
CA ILE A 285 -19.11 12.56 -17.19
C ILE A 285 -18.29 12.87 -18.45
N THR A 286 -18.65 12.28 -19.59
CA THR A 286 -17.92 12.44 -20.86
C THR A 286 -18.03 13.85 -21.45
N THR A 287 -18.99 14.66 -20.97
CA THR A 287 -19.25 16.03 -21.43
C THR A 287 -18.91 17.10 -20.42
N ARG A 288 -18.65 16.71 -19.15
CA ARG A 288 -18.37 17.66 -18.08
C ARG A 288 -17.09 18.45 -18.34
N ARG A 289 -17.13 19.74 -17.99
CA ARG A 289 -15.99 20.66 -18.08
C ARG A 289 -15.26 20.82 -16.75
N SER A 290 -15.95 20.59 -15.63
CA SER A 290 -15.36 20.60 -14.29
C SER A 290 -15.79 19.38 -13.49
N LEU A 291 -14.92 18.96 -12.58
CA LEU A 291 -15.17 17.85 -11.66
C LEU A 291 -14.54 18.17 -10.30
N GLU A 292 -15.30 17.99 -9.22
CA GLU A 292 -14.83 18.09 -7.83
C GLU A 292 -14.95 16.73 -7.14
N ILE A 293 -13.82 16.19 -6.66
CA ILE A 293 -13.74 14.88 -6.00
C ILE A 293 -13.28 15.07 -4.55
N HIS A 294 -14.01 14.49 -3.60
CA HIS A 294 -13.62 14.49 -2.19
C HIS A 294 -13.13 13.11 -1.77
N PHE A 295 -11.86 13.00 -1.38
CA PHE A 295 -11.33 11.86 -0.66
C PHE A 295 -11.64 12.00 0.83
N VAL A 296 -12.29 10.99 1.40
CA VAL A 296 -12.75 10.97 2.79
C VAL A 296 -11.94 9.95 3.59
N GLY A 297 -11.52 10.35 4.80
CA GLY A 297 -10.58 9.56 5.59
C GLY A 297 -9.17 9.58 4.98
N ALA A 298 -8.84 10.66 4.26
CA ALA A 298 -7.57 10.75 3.56
C ALA A 298 -6.38 10.74 4.54
N SER A 299 -5.40 9.90 4.23
CA SER A 299 -4.13 9.75 4.94
C SER A 299 -2.95 9.92 3.97
N ASN A 300 -1.73 9.70 4.45
CA ASN A 300 -0.52 9.61 3.62
C ASN A 300 -0.67 8.66 2.41
N ARG A 301 -1.47 7.60 2.53
CA ARG A 301 -1.67 6.60 1.47
C ARG A 301 -2.33 7.22 0.24
N GLU A 302 -3.48 7.87 0.43
CA GLU A 302 -4.23 8.50 -0.67
C GLU A 302 -3.43 9.64 -1.32
N ILE A 303 -2.67 10.38 -0.50
CA ILE A 303 -1.84 11.49 -0.96
C ILE A 303 -0.66 10.98 -1.79
N SER A 304 -0.07 9.84 -1.46
CA SER A 304 1.09 9.29 -2.17
C SER A 304 0.81 9.05 -3.67
N THR A 305 -0.43 8.76 -4.05
CA THR A 305 -0.83 8.49 -5.44
C THR A 305 -1.39 9.71 -6.17
N ARG A 306 -1.33 10.90 -5.57
CA ARG A 306 -1.92 12.14 -6.12
C ARG A 306 -1.49 12.45 -7.55
N ALA A 307 -0.27 12.11 -7.96
CA ALA A 307 0.20 12.33 -9.34
C ALA A 307 -0.64 11.56 -10.37
N MET A 308 -1.09 10.35 -10.02
CA MET A 308 -1.86 9.47 -10.88
C MET A 308 -3.29 9.95 -11.16
N LEU A 309 -3.80 10.92 -10.39
CA LEU A 309 -5.10 11.54 -10.68
C LEU A 309 -5.08 12.42 -11.93
N GLU A 310 -3.91 12.65 -12.53
CA GLU A 310 -3.83 13.17 -13.90
C GLU A 310 -4.57 12.28 -14.91
N GLU A 311 -4.65 10.96 -14.68
CA GLU A 311 -5.39 10.04 -15.55
C GLU A 311 -6.86 10.40 -15.71
N VAL A 312 -7.47 11.05 -14.72
CA VAL A 312 -8.85 11.53 -14.83
C VAL A 312 -8.96 12.62 -15.91
N LEU A 313 -8.02 13.56 -15.96
CA LEU A 313 -7.95 14.54 -17.05
C LEU A 313 -7.64 13.86 -18.39
N HIS A 314 -6.83 12.81 -18.37
CA HIS A 314 -6.44 12.12 -19.59
C HIS A 314 -7.56 11.28 -20.20
N GLN A 315 -8.36 10.64 -19.36
CA GLN A 315 -9.47 9.78 -19.77
C GLN A 315 -10.67 10.55 -20.33
N PHE A 316 -10.94 11.76 -19.83
CA PHE A 316 -12.12 12.56 -20.22
C PHE A 316 -11.72 13.83 -20.99
N PRO A 317 -11.66 13.82 -22.34
CA PRO A 317 -11.12 14.94 -23.12
C PRO A 317 -11.89 16.26 -23.02
N ALA A 318 -13.15 16.21 -22.58
CA ALA A 318 -13.98 17.40 -22.34
C ALA A 318 -13.57 18.14 -21.05
N LEU A 319 -13.03 17.43 -20.05
CA LEU A 319 -12.72 17.93 -18.73
C LEU A 319 -11.59 18.97 -18.78
N LYS A 320 -11.82 20.13 -18.17
CA LYS A 320 -10.88 21.27 -18.11
C LYS A 320 -10.48 21.63 -16.70
N ASP A 321 -11.27 21.26 -15.70
CA ASP A 321 -11.01 21.64 -14.33
C ASP A 321 -11.26 20.46 -13.39
N LEU A 322 -10.19 19.90 -12.84
CA LEU A 322 -10.27 18.84 -11.85
C LEU A 322 -9.84 19.37 -10.48
N ARG A 323 -10.75 19.32 -9.51
CA ARG A 323 -10.49 19.75 -8.12
C ARG A 323 -10.56 18.56 -7.20
N ILE A 324 -9.52 18.38 -6.40
CA ILE A 324 -9.41 17.25 -5.48
C ILE A 324 -9.30 17.78 -4.05
N HIS A 325 -10.19 17.33 -3.17
CA HIS A 325 -10.12 17.65 -1.75
C HIS A 325 -9.77 16.39 -0.98
N TYR A 326 -8.66 16.40 -0.26
CA TYR A 326 -8.28 15.36 0.70
C TYR A 326 -8.77 15.77 2.08
N VAL A 327 -9.71 15.03 2.64
CA VAL A 327 -10.35 15.37 3.91
C VAL A 327 -10.20 14.21 4.89
N GLY A 328 -9.56 14.47 6.02
CA GLY A 328 -9.37 13.50 7.08
C GLY A 328 -8.48 14.05 8.20
N PRO A 329 -8.58 13.54 9.44
CA PRO A 329 -7.76 14.02 10.56
C PRO A 329 -6.24 13.93 10.31
N GLU A 330 -5.81 13.03 9.43
CA GLU A 330 -4.40 12.81 9.07
C GLU A 330 -3.95 13.59 7.82
N ALA A 331 -4.81 14.43 7.23
CA ALA A 331 -4.50 15.22 6.04
C ALA A 331 -3.74 16.53 6.38
N ASP A 332 -2.72 16.45 7.23
CA ASP A 332 -1.92 17.60 7.69
C ASP A 332 -0.52 17.60 7.04
N PHE A 333 -0.41 18.23 5.87
CA PHE A 333 0.86 18.38 5.15
C PHE A 333 0.97 19.78 4.55
N ALA A 334 2.20 20.31 4.50
CA ALA A 334 2.49 21.57 3.84
C ALA A 334 2.29 21.45 2.32
N GLU A 335 1.32 22.18 1.76
CA GLU A 335 1.03 22.15 0.33
C GLU A 335 0.52 23.50 -0.18
N GLU A 336 0.91 23.86 -1.41
CA GLU A 336 0.45 25.08 -2.08
C GLU A 336 -1.00 24.90 -2.59
N THR A 337 -1.94 25.55 -1.90
CA THR A 337 -3.33 25.60 -2.34
C THR A 337 -3.48 26.46 -3.59
N GLY A 338 -4.32 26.01 -4.54
CA GLY A 338 -4.60 26.74 -5.78
C GLY A 338 -3.53 26.60 -6.88
N HIS A 339 -2.39 25.97 -6.61
CA HIS A 339 -1.40 25.62 -7.62
C HIS A 339 -1.99 24.66 -8.68
N ASN A 340 -1.68 24.88 -9.96
CA ASN A 340 -2.10 24.00 -11.03
C ASN A 340 -1.11 22.83 -11.22
N TRP A 341 -1.49 21.67 -10.72
CA TRP A 341 -0.72 20.42 -10.77
C TRP A 341 -0.97 19.59 -12.04
N ALA A 342 -1.69 20.11 -13.04
CA ALA A 342 -1.89 19.41 -14.30
C ALA A 342 -0.56 19.22 -15.03
N CYS A 343 -0.41 18.16 -15.83
CA CYS A 343 0.80 17.99 -16.64
C CYS A 343 0.92 19.11 -17.70
N SER A 344 2.13 19.32 -18.22
CA SER A 344 2.39 20.40 -19.21
C SER A 344 1.49 20.32 -20.44
N VAL A 345 1.16 19.11 -20.91
CA VAL A 345 0.25 18.88 -22.04
C VAL A 345 -1.18 19.31 -21.70
N CYS A 346 -1.67 18.99 -20.50
CA CYS A 346 -2.98 19.42 -20.02
C CYS A 346 -3.04 20.94 -19.83
N GLN A 347 -2.01 21.55 -19.23
CA GLN A 347 -1.93 22.99 -19.05
C GLN A 347 -1.96 23.74 -20.39
N ALA A 348 -1.20 23.27 -21.39
CA ALA A 348 -1.21 23.85 -22.74
C ALA A 348 -2.58 23.79 -23.42
N ARG A 349 -3.45 22.86 -23.01
CA ARG A 349 -4.85 22.73 -23.47
C ARG A 349 -5.85 23.54 -22.64
N GLY A 350 -5.36 24.39 -21.74
CA GLY A 350 -6.15 25.19 -20.82
C GLY A 350 -6.81 24.38 -19.70
N SER A 351 -6.35 23.14 -19.46
CA SER A 351 -6.83 22.33 -18.35
C SER A 351 -6.06 22.63 -17.07
N ARG A 352 -6.73 22.44 -15.93
CA ARG A 352 -6.13 22.57 -14.60
C ARG A 352 -6.49 21.42 -13.69
N ARG A 353 -5.56 21.11 -12.77
CA ARG A 353 -5.75 20.15 -11.69
C ARG A 353 -5.31 20.80 -10.39
N THR A 354 -6.24 21.06 -9.49
CA THR A 354 -5.94 21.69 -8.19
C THR A 354 -6.25 20.72 -7.07
N ARG A 355 -5.54 20.86 -5.95
CA ARG A 355 -5.79 20.08 -4.74
C ARG A 355 -5.79 20.94 -3.48
N ALA A 356 -6.50 20.46 -2.46
CA ALA A 356 -6.54 21.05 -1.13
C ALA A 356 -6.65 19.96 -0.07
N LEU A 357 -6.00 20.16 1.08
CA LEU A 357 -6.05 19.26 2.22
C LEU A 357 -6.82 19.91 3.37
N HIS A 358 -7.56 19.08 4.11
CA HIS A 358 -8.41 19.50 5.21
C HIS A 358 -8.23 18.51 6.35
N ALA A 359 -7.42 18.89 7.35
CA ALA A 359 -7.09 18.09 8.54
C ALA A 359 -8.24 18.04 9.56
N VAL A 360 -9.44 17.65 9.11
CA VAL A 360 -10.67 17.59 9.90
C VAL A 360 -11.52 16.37 9.49
N PRO A 361 -12.43 15.89 10.35
CA PRO A 361 -13.45 14.94 9.95
C PRO A 361 -14.32 15.48 8.80
N TYR A 362 -14.80 14.60 7.92
CA TYR A 362 -15.52 15.02 6.72
C TYR A 362 -16.84 15.76 6.99
N HIS A 363 -17.56 15.37 8.04
CA HIS A 363 -18.78 16.05 8.45
C HIS A 363 -18.52 17.49 8.92
N ASP A 364 -17.39 17.75 9.58
CA ASP A 364 -16.99 19.10 9.98
C ASP A 364 -16.55 19.93 8.77
N PHE A 365 -15.80 19.34 7.84
CA PHE A 365 -15.45 19.99 6.59
C PHE A 365 -16.68 20.46 5.81
N LEU A 366 -17.71 19.63 5.69
CA LEU A 366 -18.97 20.01 5.03
C LEU A 366 -19.72 21.11 5.79
N ALA A 367 -19.72 21.07 7.13
CA ALA A 367 -20.31 22.12 7.95
C ALA A 367 -19.61 23.48 7.79
N GLN A 368 -18.28 23.46 7.62
CA GLN A 368 -17.46 24.65 7.35
C GLN A 368 -17.58 25.13 5.89
N ASN A 369 -17.95 24.23 4.96
CA ASN A 369 -18.05 24.50 3.53
C ASN A 369 -19.43 24.13 2.96
N PRO A 370 -20.54 24.71 3.47
CA PRO A 370 -21.90 24.26 3.15
C PRO A 370 -22.30 24.44 1.68
N ALA A 371 -21.60 25.32 0.95
CA ALA A 371 -21.81 25.54 -0.48
C ALA A 371 -21.09 24.52 -1.38
N ARG A 372 -20.15 23.73 -0.83
CA ARG A 372 -19.41 22.74 -1.62
C ARG A 372 -20.26 21.49 -1.84
N ARG A 373 -20.30 21.05 -3.09
CA ARG A 373 -20.99 19.84 -3.49
C ARG A 373 -20.11 19.10 -4.50
N PRO A 374 -19.39 18.05 -4.08
CA PRO A 374 -18.55 17.32 -5.00
C PRO A 374 -19.41 16.45 -5.93
N ASP A 375 -18.80 16.00 -7.00
CA ASP A 375 -19.41 15.12 -7.99
C ASP A 375 -19.23 13.64 -7.62
N LEU A 376 -18.19 13.34 -6.85
CA LEU A 376 -17.91 12.01 -6.32
C LEU A 376 -17.23 12.13 -4.95
N VAL A 377 -17.71 11.34 -3.99
CA VAL A 377 -16.99 11.04 -2.74
C VAL A 377 -16.22 9.74 -2.92
N VAL A 378 -14.99 9.69 -2.44
CA VAL A 378 -14.10 8.52 -2.55
C VAL A 378 -13.60 8.15 -1.16
N ALA A 379 -13.84 6.91 -0.73
CA ALA A 379 -13.39 6.34 0.52
C ALA A 379 -12.63 5.03 0.23
N LEU A 380 -11.32 5.00 0.42
CA LEU A 380 -10.49 3.87 0.00
C LEU A 380 -10.08 3.00 1.18
N ASN A 381 -10.45 1.71 1.16
CA ASN A 381 -10.10 0.71 2.17
C ASN A 381 -10.19 1.24 3.61
N THR A 382 -11.30 1.89 3.94
CA THR A 382 -11.40 2.65 5.19
C THR A 382 -11.54 1.75 6.40
N GLY A 383 -11.87 0.46 6.21
CA GLY A 383 -12.11 -0.48 7.30
C GLY A 383 -13.16 0.01 8.27
N TRP A 384 -14.08 0.89 7.84
CA TRP A 384 -14.95 1.65 8.75
C TRP A 384 -15.89 0.75 9.56
N SER A 385 -16.17 -0.45 9.03
CA SER A 385 -16.89 -1.51 9.72
C SER A 385 -16.07 -2.23 10.80
N GLU A 386 -14.74 -2.12 10.80
CA GLU A 386 -13.82 -2.88 11.65
C GLU A 386 -13.08 -2.03 12.69
N VAL A 387 -12.79 -0.74 12.41
CA VAL A 387 -11.96 0.10 13.31
C VAL A 387 -12.76 0.87 14.37
N ASP A 388 -13.88 1.50 14.00
CA ASP A 388 -14.85 2.11 14.94
C ASP A 388 -16.09 2.62 14.19
N THR A 389 -17.13 1.79 14.08
CA THR A 389 -18.39 2.14 13.39
C THR A 389 -19.03 3.40 13.95
N SER A 390 -18.81 3.70 15.24
CA SER A 390 -19.41 4.85 15.92
C SER A 390 -18.79 6.17 15.47
N VAL A 391 -17.47 6.20 15.26
CA VAL A 391 -16.73 7.38 14.77
C VAL A 391 -17.08 7.70 13.32
N TRP A 392 -17.37 6.69 12.50
CA TRP A 392 -17.75 6.88 11.09
C TRP A 392 -19.22 7.27 10.88
N ALA A 393 -20.10 7.04 11.86
CA ALA A 393 -21.53 7.28 11.71
C ALA A 393 -21.89 8.73 11.30
N PRO A 394 -21.30 9.80 11.86
CA PRO A 394 -21.57 11.17 11.43
C PRO A 394 -21.12 11.44 9.99
N THR A 395 -19.98 10.88 9.59
CA THR A 395 -19.45 10.99 8.22
C THR A 395 -20.35 10.30 7.21
N LEU A 396 -20.79 9.07 7.48
CA LEU A 396 -21.73 8.35 6.62
C LEU A 396 -23.06 9.10 6.49
N GLN A 397 -23.59 9.64 7.60
CA GLN A 397 -24.81 10.43 7.57
C GLN A 397 -24.65 11.70 6.72
N ALA A 398 -23.48 12.35 6.78
CA ALA A 398 -23.19 13.52 5.95
C ALA A 398 -23.11 13.16 4.45
N ILE A 399 -22.47 12.02 4.10
CA ILE A 399 -22.42 11.51 2.73
C ILE A 399 -23.83 11.24 2.18
N LEU A 400 -24.70 10.57 2.96
CA LEU A 400 -26.08 10.29 2.56
C LEU A 400 -26.87 11.59 2.34
N LYS A 401 -26.69 12.61 3.18
CA LYS A 401 -27.35 13.92 3.02
C LYS A 401 -26.95 14.66 1.73
N LEU A 402 -25.75 14.44 1.19
CA LEU A 402 -25.33 15.09 -0.06
C LEU A 402 -26.09 14.58 -1.29
N LYS A 403 -26.63 13.35 -1.22
CA LYS A 403 -27.32 12.65 -2.34
C LYS A 403 -26.48 12.58 -3.62
N ILE A 404 -25.17 12.48 -3.46
CA ILE A 404 -24.20 12.31 -4.55
C ILE A 404 -23.60 10.91 -4.48
N PRO A 405 -23.02 10.41 -5.57
CA PRO A 405 -22.30 9.14 -5.56
C PRO A 405 -21.13 9.15 -4.57
N ALA A 406 -21.00 8.06 -3.83
CA ALA A 406 -19.91 7.77 -2.93
C ALA A 406 -19.33 6.40 -3.26
N LEU A 407 -18.11 6.38 -3.78
CA LEU A 407 -17.34 5.18 -4.10
C LEU A 407 -16.55 4.75 -2.87
N PHE A 408 -16.75 3.49 -2.49
CA PHE A 408 -16.04 2.85 -1.40
C PHE A 408 -15.27 1.63 -1.91
N THR A 409 -14.15 1.31 -1.26
CA THR A 409 -13.40 0.09 -1.55
C THR A 409 -13.00 -0.63 -0.27
N ALA A 410 -12.82 -1.95 -0.35
CA ALA A 410 -12.49 -2.83 0.76
C ALA A 410 -11.37 -3.81 0.37
N TYR A 411 -10.60 -4.29 1.36
CA TYR A 411 -9.53 -5.27 1.16
C TYR A 411 -10.10 -6.68 0.97
N SER A 412 -11.20 -7.01 1.65
CA SER A 412 -11.77 -8.35 1.64
C SER A 412 -13.27 -8.35 1.30
N LYS A 413 -13.76 -9.50 0.85
CA LYS A 413 -15.20 -9.69 0.64
C LYS A 413 -15.98 -9.58 1.94
N GLN A 414 -15.40 -10.11 3.02
CA GLN A 414 -16.02 -10.14 4.34
C GLN A 414 -16.21 -8.72 4.90
N GLU A 415 -15.20 -7.86 4.75
CA GLU A 415 -15.29 -6.42 5.05
C GLU A 415 -16.41 -5.77 4.22
N ALA A 416 -16.38 -5.95 2.90
CA ALA A 416 -17.37 -5.34 2.00
C ALA A 416 -18.81 -5.81 2.28
N ASP A 417 -19.02 -7.10 2.56
CA ASP A 417 -20.33 -7.67 2.88
C ASP A 417 -20.85 -7.16 4.23
N ARG A 418 -19.98 -7.00 5.24
CA ARG A 418 -20.35 -6.38 6.52
C ARG A 418 -20.79 -4.94 6.30
N GLU A 419 -20.03 -4.17 5.54
CA GLU A 419 -20.33 -2.77 5.19
C GLU A 419 -21.66 -2.64 4.46
N ARG A 420 -21.91 -3.56 3.51
CA ARG A 420 -23.21 -3.69 2.85
C ARG A 420 -24.34 -4.06 3.81
N SER A 421 -24.09 -4.94 4.79
CA SER A 421 -25.11 -5.36 5.77
C SER A 421 -25.56 -4.24 6.71
N PHE A 422 -24.73 -3.21 6.90
CA PHE A 422 -25.10 -1.97 7.58
C PHE A 422 -26.01 -1.06 6.72
N GLN A 423 -26.69 -1.63 5.72
CA GLN A 423 -27.60 -0.91 4.84
C GLN A 423 -28.61 -0.11 5.66
N ARG A 424 -28.61 1.20 5.42
CA ARG A 424 -29.60 2.11 5.99
C ARG A 424 -30.76 2.31 5.00
N PRO A 425 -31.99 2.54 5.48
CA PRO A 425 -33.15 2.79 4.62
C PRO A 425 -32.98 3.97 3.64
N ASP A 426 -32.08 4.91 3.94
CA ASP A 426 -31.76 6.09 3.14
C ASP A 426 -30.60 5.87 2.16
N MET A 427 -30.01 4.67 2.09
CA MET A 427 -28.92 4.34 1.18
C MET A 427 -29.42 3.65 -0.10
N ASP A 428 -29.00 4.16 -1.24
CA ASP A 428 -29.30 3.67 -2.58
C ASP A 428 -28.01 3.22 -3.28
N PHE A 429 -27.87 1.92 -3.54
CA PHE A 429 -26.69 1.36 -4.18
C PHE A 429 -26.78 1.55 -5.71
N ILE A 430 -25.83 2.29 -6.26
CA ILE A 430 -25.64 2.44 -7.71
C ILE A 430 -24.87 1.22 -8.25
N VAL A 431 -23.85 0.80 -7.49
CA VAL A 431 -23.06 -0.40 -7.76
C VAL A 431 -23.03 -1.21 -6.47
N ASP A 432 -23.51 -2.46 -6.55
CA ASP A 432 -23.45 -3.42 -5.46
C ASP A 432 -22.00 -3.87 -5.20
N VAL A 433 -21.72 -4.42 -4.01
CA VAL A 433 -20.45 -5.05 -3.65
C VAL A 433 -20.08 -6.09 -4.68
N GLN A 434 -18.94 -5.86 -5.33
CA GLN A 434 -18.38 -6.77 -6.31
C GLN A 434 -16.86 -6.65 -6.36
N PRO A 435 -16.16 -7.63 -6.95
CA PRO A 435 -14.73 -7.50 -7.23
C PRO A 435 -14.43 -6.26 -8.07
N ASN A 436 -13.37 -5.54 -7.72
CA ASN A 436 -12.88 -4.41 -8.49
C ASN A 436 -11.87 -4.89 -9.53
N LYS A 437 -12.20 -4.73 -10.82
CA LYS A 437 -11.30 -5.02 -11.95
C LYS A 437 -10.01 -4.20 -11.90
N TRP A 438 -10.05 -3.03 -11.25
CA TRP A 438 -8.96 -2.05 -11.17
C TRP A 438 -8.24 -2.06 -9.82
N ARG A 439 -8.41 -3.13 -9.03
CA ARG A 439 -7.71 -3.32 -7.76
C ARG A 439 -6.18 -3.29 -7.93
N GLY A 440 -5.48 -3.11 -6.81
CA GLY A 440 -4.03 -3.26 -6.74
C GLY A 440 -3.59 -4.67 -7.16
N VAL A 441 -2.35 -4.78 -7.62
CA VAL A 441 -1.73 -6.02 -8.10
C VAL A 441 -0.62 -6.51 -7.19
N ILE A 442 -0.15 -5.68 -6.26
CA ILE A 442 0.83 -6.09 -5.26
C ILE A 442 0.09 -6.74 -4.09
N PRO A 443 0.37 -8.02 -3.79
CA PRO A 443 -0.30 -8.73 -2.70
C PRO A 443 0.10 -8.15 -1.35
N ILE A 444 -0.90 -7.83 -0.53
CA ILE A 444 -0.73 -7.48 0.88
C ILE A 444 -0.78 -8.80 1.65
N VAL A 445 0.41 -9.35 1.91
CA VAL A 445 0.58 -10.59 2.69
C VAL A 445 0.49 -10.23 4.18
N ASN A 446 -0.72 -9.94 4.61
CA ASN A 446 -1.05 -9.73 6.02
C ASN A 446 -1.94 -10.87 6.48
N ILE A 447 -1.44 -11.61 7.46
CA ILE A 447 -2.13 -12.77 7.98
C ILE A 447 -3.47 -12.44 8.64
N ALA A 448 -3.62 -11.21 9.13
CA ALA A 448 -4.85 -10.68 9.72
C ALA A 448 -5.92 -10.29 8.68
N LEU A 449 -5.55 -10.26 7.40
CA LEU A 449 -6.46 -9.94 6.29
C LEU A 449 -6.77 -11.18 5.42
N ARG A 450 -6.40 -12.39 5.84
CA ARG A 450 -6.77 -13.60 5.08
C ARG A 450 -8.29 -13.72 5.01
N ASP A 451 -8.80 -13.98 3.82
CA ASP A 451 -10.21 -14.23 3.62
C ASP A 451 -10.58 -15.67 4.00
N ASP A 452 -11.88 -15.94 4.14
CA ASP A 452 -12.45 -17.26 4.43
C ASP A 452 -12.17 -18.30 3.31
N THR A 453 -11.55 -17.87 2.20
CA THR A 453 -11.17 -18.71 1.04
C THR A 453 -9.69 -19.11 1.03
N ASP A 454 -9.00 -18.98 2.17
CA ASP A 454 -7.59 -19.40 2.36
C ASP A 454 -6.58 -18.66 1.47
N HIS A 455 -6.98 -17.54 0.84
CA HIS A 455 -6.02 -16.70 0.12
C HIS A 455 -5.10 -15.99 1.11
N ILE A 456 -3.79 -16.14 0.92
CA ILE A 456 -2.78 -15.63 1.84
C ILE A 456 -2.53 -14.12 1.72
N ALA A 457 -3.21 -13.48 0.78
CA ALA A 457 -3.03 -12.10 0.42
C ALA A 457 -4.36 -11.47 0.00
N VAL A 458 -4.53 -10.23 0.41
CA VAL A 458 -5.53 -9.30 -0.13
C VAL A 458 -4.84 -8.26 -0.99
N TYR A 459 -5.62 -7.45 -1.69
CA TYR A 459 -5.11 -6.39 -2.54
C TYR A 459 -5.77 -5.05 -2.22
N SER A 460 -5.05 -3.94 -2.45
CA SER A 460 -5.62 -2.61 -2.37
C SER A 460 -6.88 -2.52 -3.24
N SER A 461 -7.94 -1.94 -2.70
CA SER A 461 -9.22 -1.78 -3.38
C SER A 461 -9.75 -3.04 -4.09
N GLN A 462 -9.57 -4.23 -3.49
CA GLN A 462 -9.96 -5.52 -4.07
C GLN A 462 -11.46 -5.64 -4.35
N TYR A 463 -12.28 -5.10 -3.47
CA TYR A 463 -13.72 -4.99 -3.64
C TYR A 463 -14.11 -3.52 -3.67
N TRP A 464 -15.20 -3.22 -4.35
CA TRP A 464 -15.74 -1.86 -4.44
C TRP A 464 -17.26 -1.88 -4.49
N TYR A 465 -17.84 -0.75 -4.12
CA TYR A 465 -19.27 -0.49 -4.23
C TYR A 465 -19.50 1.02 -4.32
N ILE A 466 -20.65 1.42 -4.86
CA ILE A 466 -21.04 2.83 -4.97
C ILE A 466 -22.46 2.98 -4.45
N PHE A 467 -22.67 3.94 -3.56
CA PHE A 467 -24.00 4.30 -3.08
C PHE A 467 -24.20 5.82 -3.07
N LYS A 468 -25.44 6.25 -2.88
CA LYS A 468 -25.82 7.63 -2.58
C LYS A 468 -26.98 7.65 -1.57
N GLY A 469 -27.28 8.82 -1.03
CA GLY A 469 -28.53 9.00 -0.29
C GLY A 469 -29.75 9.02 -1.21
N ARG A 470 -30.89 8.49 -0.72
CA ARG A 470 -32.21 8.55 -1.36
C ARG A 470 -32.78 9.97 -1.40
#